data_AF-A0A953KEB8-F1
#
_entry.id   AF-A0A953KEB8-F1
#
_cell.length_a   1.000
_cell.length_b   1.000
_cell.length_c   1.000
_cell.angle_alpha   90.00
_cell.angle_beta   90.00
_cell.angle_gamma   90.00
#
_symmetry.space_group_name_H-M   'P 1'
#
loop_
_entity.id
_entity.type
_entity.pdbx_description
1 polymer ?
#
loop_
_entity_poly.entity_id
_entity_poly.type
_entity_poly.pdbx_seq_one_letter_code
_entity_poly.pdbx_strand_id
1 'polypeptide(L)'
;MDIYRFFHPHHNPRLHSTPLRQQELSELEQAAAELRKALERAQQRTARRAATPIMPEHFNDIIKAMRFVEASMETLCNSHRGDNLSELSELIRERVEFSGWEVWTKLLGEQIACEGPSRITVGNSEESEDLLEARNGMPKAALMRDAKAL
;
A
#
# COMPACT_ATOMS: atom_id res chain seq x y z
N MET A 1 6.80 17.31 -4.68
CA MET A 1 7.73 16.34 -5.30
C MET A 1 7.42 16.32 -6.78
N ASP A 2 8.36 16.71 -7.65
CA ASP A 2 8.12 16.74 -9.11
C ASP A 2 8.41 15.36 -9.70
N ILE A 3 7.46 14.46 -9.49
CA ILE A 3 7.57 13.05 -9.87
C ILE A 3 7.59 12.87 -11.40
N TYR A 4 7.05 13.86 -12.14
CA TYR A 4 6.98 13.85 -13.59
C TYR A 4 8.37 13.82 -14.27
N ARG A 5 9.41 14.32 -13.61
CA ARG A 5 10.79 14.24 -14.14
C ARG A 5 11.28 12.79 -14.28
N PHE A 6 10.77 11.87 -13.44
CA PHE A 6 11.20 10.48 -13.38
C PHE A 6 10.44 9.57 -14.35
N PHE A 7 9.35 10.05 -14.92
CA PHE A 7 8.54 9.31 -15.88
C PHE A 7 8.64 9.86 -17.31
N HIS A 8 9.51 10.83 -17.53
CA HIS A 8 9.81 11.38 -18.85
C HIS A 8 11.15 10.83 -19.35
N PRO A 9 11.15 9.86 -20.29
CA PRO A 9 12.38 9.30 -20.85
C PRO A 9 13.31 10.37 -21.42
N HIS A 10 12.74 11.42 -22.02
CA HIS A 10 13.50 12.55 -22.57
C HIS A 10 14.31 13.35 -21.53
N HIS A 11 13.91 13.35 -20.25
CA HIS A 11 14.62 14.04 -19.17
C HIS A 11 15.63 13.12 -18.45
N ASN A 12 15.51 11.80 -18.63
CA ASN A 12 16.44 10.82 -18.10
C ASN A 12 16.70 9.73 -19.16
N PRO A 13 17.70 9.92 -20.04
CA PRO A 13 18.00 9.01 -21.14
C PRO A 13 18.22 7.55 -20.72
N ARG A 14 18.61 7.31 -19.46
CA ARG A 14 18.75 5.95 -18.90
C ARG A 14 17.43 5.17 -18.92
N LEU A 15 16.30 5.85 -18.71
CA LEU A 15 14.96 5.26 -18.70
C LEU A 15 14.52 4.70 -20.06
N HIS A 16 15.24 5.01 -21.14
CA HIS A 16 14.95 4.42 -22.46
C HIS A 16 15.25 2.92 -22.50
N SER A 17 16.20 2.46 -21.69
CA SER A 17 16.68 1.07 -21.68
C SER A 17 16.41 0.33 -20.37
N THR A 18 15.98 1.05 -19.34
CA THR A 18 15.70 0.45 -18.02
C THR A 18 14.24 -0.02 -17.97
N PRO A 19 13.98 -1.29 -17.64
CA PRO A 19 12.63 -1.77 -17.35
C PRO A 19 11.99 -0.95 -16.23
N LEU A 20 10.68 -0.73 -16.32
CA LEU A 20 9.93 -0.02 -15.28
C LEU A 20 9.95 -0.85 -13.99
N ARG A 21 10.35 -0.24 -12.88
CA ARG A 21 10.37 -0.88 -11.56
C ARG A 21 8.96 -0.91 -10.94
N GLN A 22 8.68 -1.84 -10.04
CA GLN A 22 7.41 -1.93 -9.32
C GLN A 22 7.12 -0.66 -8.52
N GLN A 23 8.12 -0.13 -7.82
CA GLN A 23 7.95 1.10 -7.06
C GLN A 23 7.57 2.29 -7.96
N GLU A 24 8.12 2.34 -9.18
CA GLU A 24 7.80 3.36 -10.18
C GLU A 24 6.38 3.16 -10.75
N LEU A 25 5.95 1.91 -10.96
CA LEU A 25 4.57 1.57 -11.34
C LEU A 25 3.56 1.99 -10.27
N SER A 26 3.82 1.67 -8.99
CA SER A 26 2.92 2.05 -7.88
C SER A 26 2.80 3.56 -7.73
N GLU A 27 3.87 4.30 -8.02
CA GLU A 27 3.84 5.76 -8.03
C GLU A 27 3.01 6.34 -9.17
N LEU A 28 3.05 5.73 -10.36
CA LEU A 28 2.16 6.09 -11.47
C LEU A 28 0.70 5.79 -11.16
N GLU A 29 0.43 4.64 -10.54
CA GLU A 29 -0.90 4.25 -10.07
C GLU A 29 -1.43 5.29 -9.06
N GLN A 30 -0.63 5.66 -8.07
CA GLN A 30 -0.98 6.68 -7.09
C GLN A 30 -1.23 8.05 -7.74
N ALA A 31 -0.39 8.45 -8.70
CA ALA A 31 -0.55 9.71 -9.43
C ALA A 31 -1.86 9.74 -10.24
N ALA A 32 -2.21 8.62 -10.89
CA ALA A 32 -3.49 8.48 -11.60
C ALA A 32 -4.68 8.64 -10.65
N ALA A 33 -4.63 7.97 -9.49
CA ALA A 33 -5.66 8.07 -8.46
C ALA A 33 -5.84 9.50 -7.93
N GLU A 34 -4.74 10.21 -7.69
CA GLU A 34 -4.80 11.61 -7.24
C GLU A 34 -5.34 12.55 -8.34
N LEU A 35 -4.99 12.31 -9.61
CA LEU A 35 -5.53 13.08 -10.73
C LEU A 35 -7.04 12.88 -10.87
N ARG A 36 -7.55 11.63 -10.75
CA ARG A 36 -9.00 11.38 -10.74
C ARG A 36 -9.70 12.12 -9.60
N LYS A 37 -9.18 12.04 -8.37
CA LYS A 37 -9.75 12.75 -7.22
C LYS A 37 -9.74 14.27 -7.45
N ALA A 38 -8.70 14.82 -8.07
CA ALA A 38 -8.63 16.23 -8.44
C ALA A 38 -9.70 16.61 -9.47
N LEU A 39 -9.94 15.76 -10.47
CA LEU A 39 -11.00 15.94 -11.47
C LEU A 39 -12.41 15.89 -10.86
N GLU A 40 -12.67 14.94 -9.94
CA GLU A 40 -13.93 14.85 -9.21
C GLU A 40 -14.19 16.14 -8.39
N ARG A 41 -13.15 16.66 -7.71
CA ARG A 41 -13.24 17.95 -6.99
C ARG A 41 -13.48 19.11 -7.95
N ALA A 42 -12.83 19.12 -9.11
CA ALA A 42 -13.03 20.15 -10.13
C ALA A 42 -14.47 20.14 -10.67
N GLN A 43 -15.02 18.96 -10.96
CA GLN A 43 -16.40 18.79 -11.38
C GLN A 43 -17.38 19.35 -10.34
N GLN A 44 -17.20 19.01 -9.07
CA GLN A 44 -18.03 19.53 -7.97
C GLN A 44 -17.97 21.06 -7.86
N ARG A 45 -16.80 21.66 -8.08
CA ARG A 45 -16.62 23.12 -8.07
C ARG A 45 -17.32 23.80 -9.24
N THR A 46 -17.26 23.19 -10.43
CA THR A 46 -17.94 23.68 -11.63
C THR A 46 -19.46 23.61 -11.44
N ALA A 47 -20.00 22.52 -10.90
CA ALA A 47 -21.43 22.37 -10.64
C ALA A 47 -22.00 23.42 -9.66
N ARG A 48 -21.18 23.93 -8.73
CA ARG A 48 -21.58 24.96 -7.75
C ARG A 48 -21.59 26.38 -8.31
N ARG A 49 -20.98 26.63 -9.48
CA ARG A 49 -20.91 27.97 -10.10
C ARG A 49 -21.76 28.02 -11.36
N ALA A 50 -22.80 28.85 -11.36
CA ALA A 50 -23.76 28.99 -12.46
C ALA A 50 -23.21 29.62 -13.77
N ALA A 51 -21.92 29.98 -13.83
CA ALA A 51 -21.41 30.95 -14.82
C ALA A 51 -20.27 30.43 -15.73
N THR A 52 -20.01 29.12 -15.80
CA THR A 52 -18.87 28.60 -16.57
C THR A 52 -19.27 27.78 -17.81
N PRO A 53 -18.51 27.89 -18.93
CA PRO A 53 -18.82 27.26 -20.22
C PRO A 53 -18.44 25.77 -20.31
N ILE A 54 -17.96 25.17 -19.22
CA ILE A 54 -17.50 23.78 -19.23
C ILE A 54 -18.69 22.87 -18.90
N MET A 55 -19.15 22.15 -19.91
CA MET A 55 -20.19 21.14 -19.81
C MET A 55 -19.77 20.05 -18.79
N PRO A 56 -20.56 19.80 -17.72
CA PRO A 56 -20.24 18.80 -16.70
C PRO A 56 -20.00 17.39 -17.24
N GLU A 57 -20.56 17.08 -18.41
CA GLU A 57 -20.44 15.82 -19.14
C GLU A 57 -18.99 15.53 -19.51
N HIS A 58 -18.20 16.55 -19.88
CA HIS A 58 -16.78 16.36 -20.19
C HIS A 58 -15.99 15.83 -18.99
N PHE A 59 -16.34 16.22 -17.77
CA PHE A 59 -15.72 15.65 -16.57
C PHE A 59 -16.08 14.18 -16.39
N ASN A 60 -17.31 13.78 -16.70
CA ASN A 60 -17.72 12.38 -16.59
C ASN A 60 -16.89 11.47 -17.50
N ASP A 61 -16.70 11.88 -18.75
CA ASP A 61 -15.91 11.11 -19.72
C ASP A 61 -14.45 10.99 -19.28
N ILE A 62 -13.84 12.10 -18.83
CA ILE A 62 -12.46 12.08 -18.35
C ILE A 62 -12.33 11.24 -17.07
N ILE A 63 -13.24 11.37 -16.11
CA ILE A 63 -13.23 10.57 -14.87
C ILE A 63 -13.38 9.07 -15.20
N LYS A 64 -14.25 8.73 -16.15
CA LYS A 64 -14.40 7.35 -16.63
C LYS A 64 -13.12 6.83 -17.26
N ALA A 65 -12.46 7.61 -18.10
CA ALA A 65 -11.16 7.26 -18.66
C ALA A 65 -10.10 7.08 -17.57
N MET A 66 -10.05 7.96 -16.57
CA MET A 66 -9.11 7.85 -15.46
C MET A 66 -9.32 6.58 -14.63
N ARG A 67 -10.56 6.15 -14.39
CA ARG A 67 -10.83 4.86 -13.73
C ARG A 67 -10.30 3.66 -14.50
N PHE A 68 -10.41 3.70 -15.84
CA PHE A 68 -9.81 2.68 -16.69
C PHE A 68 -8.27 2.69 -16.60
N VAL A 69 -7.65 3.88 -16.56
CA VAL A 69 -6.20 4.03 -16.37
C VAL A 69 -5.77 3.47 -15.01
N GLU A 70 -6.46 3.83 -13.92
CA GLU A 70 -6.19 3.29 -12.57
C GLU A 70 -6.25 1.76 -12.55
N ALA A 71 -7.32 1.15 -13.06
CA ALA A 71 -7.46 -0.31 -13.10
C ALA A 71 -6.38 -0.97 -13.98
N SER A 72 -5.95 -0.31 -15.06
CA SER A 72 -4.87 -0.80 -15.92
C SER A 72 -3.53 -0.73 -15.21
N MET A 73 -3.25 0.35 -14.46
CA MET A 73 -2.04 0.49 -13.66
C MET A 73 -2.01 -0.54 -12.53
N GLU A 74 -3.12 -0.75 -11.82
CA GLU A 74 -3.26 -1.80 -10.81
C GLU A 74 -2.96 -3.19 -11.41
N THR A 75 -3.46 -3.47 -12.61
CA THR A 75 -3.15 -4.73 -13.32
C THR A 75 -1.66 -4.86 -13.63
N LEU A 76 -0.99 -3.79 -14.05
CA LEU A 76 0.46 -3.79 -14.29
C LEU A 76 1.24 -4.01 -12.99
N CYS A 77 0.88 -3.32 -11.90
CA CYS A 77 1.46 -3.52 -10.58
C CYS A 77 1.31 -4.98 -10.12
N ASN A 78 0.11 -5.55 -10.22
CA ASN A 78 -0.17 -6.92 -9.80
C ASN A 78 0.54 -7.97 -10.67
N SER A 79 0.84 -7.64 -11.93
CA SER A 79 1.54 -8.54 -12.86
C SER A 79 3.06 -8.45 -12.75
N HIS A 80 3.59 -7.45 -12.05
CA HIS A 80 5.03 -7.29 -11.88
C HIS A 80 5.57 -8.31 -10.86
N ARG A 81 6.78 -8.82 -11.11
CA ARG A 81 7.45 -9.81 -10.25
C ARG A 81 7.99 -9.26 -8.92
N GLY A 82 7.69 -8.01 -8.60
CA GLY A 82 8.38 -7.23 -7.56
C GLY A 82 9.78 -6.74 -7.96
N ASP A 83 10.28 -5.75 -7.22
CA ASP A 83 11.64 -5.23 -7.37
C ASP A 83 12.60 -6.03 -6.49
N ASN A 84 13.79 -6.32 -7.01
CA ASN A 84 14.86 -6.92 -6.22
C ASN A 84 15.68 -5.84 -5.48
N LEU A 85 16.49 -6.28 -4.50
CA LEU A 85 17.27 -5.39 -3.66
C LEU A 85 18.25 -4.49 -4.44
N SER A 86 18.79 -4.98 -5.56
CA SER A 86 19.67 -4.19 -6.43
C SER A 86 18.89 -3.07 -7.12
N GLU A 87 17.72 -3.37 -7.67
CA GLU A 87 16.83 -2.39 -8.33
C GLU A 87 16.39 -1.29 -7.34
N LEU A 88 16.05 -1.67 -6.11
CA LEU A 88 15.70 -0.73 -5.04
C LEU A 88 16.88 0.13 -4.59
N SER A 89 18.07 -0.46 -4.47
CA SER A 89 19.29 0.27 -4.10
C SER A 89 19.69 1.29 -5.17
N GLU A 90 19.55 0.93 -6.45
CA GLU A 90 19.74 1.86 -7.57
C GLU A 90 18.73 2.99 -7.53
N LEU A 91 17.44 2.67 -7.30
CA LEU A 91 16.38 3.67 -7.16
C LEU A 91 16.68 4.66 -6.03
N ILE A 92 17.17 4.16 -4.89
CA ILE A 92 17.55 4.99 -3.75
C ILE A 92 18.69 5.94 -4.12
N ARG A 93 19.75 5.41 -4.72
CA ARG A 93 20.91 6.22 -5.14
C ARG A 93 20.52 7.26 -6.17
N GLU A 94 19.65 6.93 -7.12
CA GLU A 94 19.19 7.90 -8.12
C GLU A 94 18.48 9.07 -7.47
N ARG A 95 17.67 8.80 -6.45
CA ARG A 95 16.77 9.81 -5.93
C ARG A 95 17.33 10.60 -4.74
N VAL A 96 18.40 10.10 -4.09
CA VAL A 96 19.11 10.80 -3.00
C VAL A 96 19.75 12.12 -3.43
N GLU A 97 20.02 12.27 -4.72
CA GLU A 97 20.62 13.47 -5.28
C GLU A 97 19.62 14.62 -5.44
N PHE A 98 18.33 14.43 -5.13
CA PHE A 98 17.28 15.44 -5.33
C PHE A 98 16.72 16.02 -4.03
N SER A 99 16.48 17.34 -4.04
CA SER A 99 15.84 18.07 -2.94
C SER A 99 14.40 17.56 -2.67
N GLY A 100 14.11 17.18 -1.42
CA GLY A 100 12.81 16.62 -0.99
C GLY A 100 12.76 15.10 -0.87
N TRP A 101 13.90 14.43 -1.05
CA TRP A 101 14.08 12.99 -0.92
C TRP A 101 13.97 12.48 0.52
N GLU A 102 14.17 13.32 1.53
CA GLU A 102 14.21 12.91 2.94
C GLU A 102 12.86 12.34 3.42
N VAL A 103 11.75 12.82 2.85
CA VAL A 103 10.40 12.35 3.19
C VAL A 103 10.12 10.97 2.56
N TRP A 104 10.62 10.73 1.35
CA TRP A 104 10.42 9.45 0.67
C TRP A 104 11.31 8.35 1.26
N THR A 105 12.56 8.66 1.60
CA THR A 105 13.46 7.70 2.27
C THR A 105 12.91 7.23 3.61
N LYS A 106 12.22 8.12 4.31
CA LYS A 106 11.50 7.75 5.53
C LYS A 106 10.41 6.70 5.25
N LEU A 107 9.56 6.93 4.26
CA LEU A 107 8.47 5.99 3.90
C LEU A 107 9.00 4.65 3.38
N LEU A 108 10.04 4.66 2.55
CA LEU A 108 10.65 3.42 2.06
C LEU A 108 11.37 2.66 3.18
N GLY A 109 12.03 3.37 4.11
CA GLY A 109 12.63 2.77 5.29
C GLY A 109 11.60 2.08 6.19
N GLU A 110 10.42 2.68 6.36
CA GLU A 110 9.28 2.08 7.07
C GLU A 110 8.79 0.80 6.36
N GLN A 111 8.77 0.79 5.03
CA GLN A 111 8.34 -0.36 4.23
C GLN A 111 9.36 -1.53 4.28
N ILE A 112 10.66 -1.23 4.20
CA ILE A 112 11.74 -2.24 4.36
C ILE A 112 11.71 -2.85 5.77
N ALA A 113 11.44 -2.04 6.79
CA ALA A 113 11.30 -2.52 8.16
C ALA A 113 10.08 -3.45 8.34
N CYS A 114 8.99 -3.20 7.60
CA CYS A 114 7.83 -4.09 7.56
C CYS A 114 8.08 -5.43 6.85
N GLU A 115 9.05 -5.49 5.92
CA GLU A 115 9.42 -6.71 5.18
C GLU A 115 10.58 -7.51 5.83
N GLY A 116 11.05 -7.08 7.01
CA GLY A 116 12.07 -7.77 7.81
C GLY A 116 11.64 -9.16 8.36
N PRO A 117 12.61 -9.99 8.80
CA PRO A 117 12.53 -11.45 8.69
C PRO A 117 11.61 -12.08 9.74
N SER A 118 10.36 -12.38 9.37
CA SER A 118 9.48 -13.27 10.16
C SER A 118 8.84 -14.39 9.33
N ARG A 119 9.39 -14.70 8.15
CA ARG A 119 9.02 -15.88 7.36
C ARG A 119 10.25 -16.67 6.91
N ILE A 120 11.04 -17.13 7.86
CA ILE A 120 11.82 -18.36 7.68
C ILE A 120 11.46 -19.28 8.84
N THR A 121 10.63 -20.28 8.51
CA THR A 121 10.35 -21.46 9.33
C THR A 121 11.65 -22.18 9.69
N VAL A 122 11.87 -22.40 10.99
CA VAL A 122 12.65 -23.54 11.46
C VAL A 122 11.68 -24.42 12.23
N GLY A 123 11.23 -25.48 11.59
CA GLY A 123 10.83 -26.68 12.31
C GLY A 123 12.09 -27.40 12.76
N ASN A 124 12.25 -27.63 14.06
CA ASN A 124 12.55 -28.96 14.59
C ASN A 124 12.51 -28.99 16.13
N SER A 125 11.90 -30.07 16.62
CA SER A 125 12.18 -30.82 17.85
C SER A 125 12.12 -30.12 19.22
N GLU A 126 11.05 -30.40 19.97
CA GLU A 126 11.10 -31.21 21.20
C GLU A 126 9.67 -31.41 21.74
N GLU A 127 8.97 -32.43 21.23
CA GLU A 127 7.91 -33.10 21.99
C GLU A 127 8.58 -34.14 22.88
N SER A 128 8.56 -33.92 24.19
CA SER A 128 8.84 -34.94 25.19
C SER A 128 7.87 -34.79 26.36
N GLU A 129 7.26 -35.92 26.66
CA GLU A 129 6.14 -36.20 27.56
C GLU A 129 6.41 -35.94 29.06
N ASP A 130 5.30 -36.08 29.81
CA ASP A 130 5.15 -36.43 31.24
C ASP A 130 5.13 -35.30 32.28
N LEU A 131 3.97 -34.95 32.85
CA LEU A 131 3.12 -35.65 33.86
C LEU A 131 3.52 -35.30 35.31
N LEU A 132 2.48 -35.15 36.15
CA LEU A 132 2.45 -34.92 37.62
C LEU A 132 2.40 -33.42 37.98
N GLU A 133 1.35 -32.83 38.56
CA GLU A 133 0.53 -33.33 39.66
C GLU A 133 -0.91 -32.79 39.60
N ALA A 134 -1.87 -33.69 39.43
CA ALA A 134 -3.25 -33.50 39.83
C ALA A 134 -3.55 -34.44 41.01
N ARG A 135 -3.47 -33.97 42.27
CA ARG A 135 -4.20 -34.53 43.43
C ARG A 135 -3.87 -33.82 44.75
N ASN A 136 -4.91 -33.68 45.58
CA ASN A 136 -4.98 -33.27 47.00
C ASN A 136 -5.45 -31.82 47.21
N GLY A 137 -6.64 -31.50 47.72
CA GLY A 137 -7.75 -32.28 48.26
C GLY A 137 -8.91 -31.34 48.63
N MET A 138 -10.14 -31.78 48.36
CA MET A 138 -11.43 -31.21 48.81
C MET A 138 -11.70 -31.55 50.31
N PRO A 139 -12.86 -31.24 50.93
CA PRO A 139 -13.71 -30.02 50.95
C PRO A 139 -14.26 -29.70 52.37
N LYS A 140 -15.05 -28.63 52.55
CA LYS A 140 -16.15 -28.63 53.55
C LYS A 140 -17.24 -27.57 53.25
N ALA A 141 -18.45 -28.07 52.95
CA ALA A 141 -19.80 -27.68 53.45
C ALA A 141 -20.15 -26.19 53.64
N ALA A 142 -21.37 -25.67 53.41
CA ALA A 142 -22.69 -26.16 53.01
C ALA A 142 -23.66 -24.94 52.94
N LEU A 143 -24.92 -25.18 52.54
CA LEU A 143 -26.12 -24.30 52.43
C LEU A 143 -26.34 -23.78 51.00
N MET A 144 -27.01 -24.49 50.09
CA MET A 144 -28.34 -25.15 50.06
C MET A 144 -29.55 -24.19 50.01
N ARG A 145 -30.38 -24.44 48.98
CA ARG A 145 -31.79 -24.08 48.70
C ARG A 145 -31.99 -22.85 47.80
N ASP A 146 -32.24 -23.04 46.50
CA ASP A 146 -33.45 -23.54 45.80
C ASP A 146 -34.63 -22.54 45.74
N ALA A 147 -34.79 -22.00 44.53
CA ALA A 147 -35.93 -22.22 43.63
C ALA A 147 -37.16 -21.26 43.61
N LYS A 148 -37.58 -21.02 42.35
CA LYS A 148 -38.88 -20.54 41.79
C LYS A 148 -39.11 -19.03 41.78
N ALA A 149 -39.66 -18.40 40.73
CA ALA A 149 -40.17 -18.78 39.40
C ALA A 149 -40.20 -17.47 38.57
N LEU A 150 -39.87 -17.45 37.28
CA LEU A 150 -40.77 -17.64 36.12
C LEU A 150 -39.92 -17.55 34.84
#